data_AF-A0A9E4HEK7-F1
#
_entry.id   AF-A0A9E4HEK7-F1
#
_cell.length_a   1.000
_cell.length_b   1.000
_cell.length_c   1.000
_cell.angle_alpha   90.00
_cell.angle_beta   90.00
_cell.angle_gamma   90.00
#
_symmetry.space_group_name_H-M   'P 1'
#
loop_
_entity.id
_entity.type
_entity.pdbx_description
1 polymer ?
#
loop_
_entity_poly.entity_id
_entity_poly.type
_entity_poly.pdbx_seq_one_letter_code
_entity_poly.pdbx_strand_id
1 'polypeptide(L)'
;MGSGRKIGAKPDQDHACIAFPSICPFEAAAHPFRIVRFAAGTDTILPRNPFEPDTLLPLQDTPRTPPSESDARLKNGGPGKECPHCPRLVAFRAESREAHPDWHNAPVPSFGAHDAKALIVGLAPGLKGANRTGRPFTGDYAGDLLYGMLGKYGFTEGDYRASPEDGLRLVDCRITNAVRCVPPGNKPTPSEIRACGQFLKAEIAAMPKLRFLLALGLVAHNAVLAAFGLKRSPYPFRHGACYALPNGLLFASSYHCSRYNTNTGRLTEVMFEDVIREMRAQLYP
;
A
#
# COMPACT_ATOMS: atom_id res chain seq x y z
N MET A 1 -67.06 34.58 -54.48
CA MET A 1 -65.67 35.08 -54.66
C MET A 1 -64.76 33.89 -54.35
N GLY A 2 -64.51 32.97 -55.28
CA GLY A 2 -63.61 33.11 -56.44
C GLY A 2 -62.18 32.89 -55.93
N SER A 3 -61.58 31.70 -55.99
CA SER A 3 -60.91 31.04 -57.14
C SER A 3 -59.80 30.18 -56.46
N GLY A 4 -59.51 28.91 -56.72
CA GLY A 4 -59.50 28.16 -57.97
C GLY A 4 -58.03 27.87 -58.38
N ARG A 5 -57.64 26.58 -58.35
CA ARG A 5 -56.58 25.83 -59.10
C ARG A 5 -55.70 25.00 -58.16
N LYS A 6 -55.77 23.65 -58.09
CA LYS A 6 -55.60 22.55 -59.07
C LYS A 6 -54.16 22.34 -59.61
N ILE A 7 -53.59 21.24 -59.12
CA ILE A 7 -52.87 20.12 -59.80
C ILE A 7 -51.50 20.39 -60.44
N GLY A 8 -50.51 19.61 -60.01
CA GLY A 8 -49.33 19.23 -60.79
C GLY A 8 -48.58 18.08 -60.09
N ALA A 9 -48.52 16.92 -60.72
CA ALA A 9 -47.87 15.71 -60.21
C ALA A 9 -46.57 15.41 -60.97
N LYS A 10 -45.69 14.61 -60.30
CA LYS A 10 -44.49 13.85 -60.74
C LYS A 10 -43.11 14.53 -60.57
N PRO A 11 -42.00 13.76 -60.46
CA PRO A 11 -41.84 12.32 -60.13
C PRO A 11 -40.79 12.01 -59.04
N ASP A 12 -40.90 10.77 -58.54
CA ASP A 12 -39.91 9.84 -57.98
C ASP A 12 -38.42 10.22 -57.99
N GLN A 13 -37.78 10.22 -56.81
CA GLN A 13 -36.33 10.00 -56.64
C GLN A 13 -36.04 9.34 -55.27
N ASP A 14 -35.69 8.05 -55.33
CA ASP A 14 -34.60 7.39 -54.62
C ASP A 14 -34.19 7.95 -53.24
N HIS A 15 -34.83 7.47 -52.18
CA HIS A 15 -34.22 7.50 -50.84
C HIS A 15 -33.37 6.26 -50.62
N ALA A 16 -32.11 6.39 -51.01
CA ALA A 16 -31.03 5.49 -50.61
C ALA A 16 -31.01 5.32 -49.08
N CYS A 17 -30.96 4.05 -48.67
CA CYS A 17 -30.65 3.64 -47.30
C CYS A 17 -29.27 4.18 -46.91
N ILE A 18 -29.23 5.23 -46.09
CA ILE A 18 -28.01 5.68 -45.45
C ILE A 18 -27.72 4.70 -44.31
N ALA A 19 -26.76 3.81 -44.55
CA ALA A 19 -26.14 2.99 -43.53
C ALA A 19 -25.53 3.91 -42.46
N PHE A 20 -26.03 3.82 -41.23
CA PHE A 20 -25.33 4.34 -40.07
C PHE A 20 -24.09 3.47 -39.83
N PRO A 21 -22.86 3.99 -39.87
CA PRO A 21 -21.72 3.23 -39.43
C PRO A 21 -21.85 3.00 -37.92
N SER A 22 -21.82 1.72 -37.56
CA SER A 22 -21.59 1.22 -36.21
C SER A 22 -20.33 1.88 -35.64
N ILE A 23 -20.52 2.80 -34.68
CA ILE A 23 -19.43 3.36 -33.87
C ILE A 23 -19.64 2.88 -32.44
N CYS A 24 -19.10 1.70 -32.16
CA CYS A 24 -18.36 1.37 -30.95
C CYS A 24 -17.51 0.14 -31.29
N PRO A 25 -16.23 0.20 -30.96
CA PRO A 25 -15.89 -0.16 -29.59
C PRO A 25 -15.15 0.95 -28.87
N PHE A 26 -15.64 1.20 -27.66
CA PHE A 26 -14.88 1.61 -26.49
C PHE A 26 -13.37 1.40 -26.67
N GLU A 27 -12.64 2.45 -27.06
CA GLU A 27 -11.20 2.47 -26.90
C GLU A 27 -10.92 2.34 -25.40
N ALA A 28 -10.31 1.22 -25.02
CA ALA A 28 -9.76 1.04 -23.69
C ALA A 28 -8.82 2.23 -23.41
N ALA A 29 -9.21 3.08 -22.46
CA ALA A 29 -8.37 4.16 -22.00
C ALA A 29 -6.99 3.61 -21.64
N ALA A 30 -5.94 4.17 -22.26
CA ALA A 30 -4.55 3.82 -22.00
C ALA A 30 -4.29 3.75 -20.48
N HIS A 31 -3.71 2.64 -20.00
CA HIS A 31 -3.46 2.41 -18.57
C HIS A 31 -2.69 3.60 -17.94
N PRO A 32 -3.25 4.27 -16.92
CA PRO A 32 -2.62 5.45 -16.31
C PRO A 32 -1.39 5.13 -15.45
N PHE A 33 -1.05 3.85 -15.27
CA PHE A 33 0.11 3.39 -14.50
C PHE A 33 1.32 3.16 -15.41
N ARG A 34 2.00 4.24 -15.80
CA ARG A 34 3.29 4.13 -16.49
C ARG A 34 4.39 3.87 -15.46
N ILE A 35 5.04 2.71 -15.53
CA ILE A 35 6.24 2.43 -14.72
C ILE A 35 7.33 3.43 -15.08
N VAL A 36 7.72 4.24 -14.10
CA VAL A 36 8.86 5.15 -14.24
C VAL A 36 10.14 4.35 -13.97
N ARG A 37 10.93 4.16 -15.02
CA ARG A 37 12.28 3.58 -14.95
C ARG A 37 13.30 4.71 -15.03
N PHE A 38 14.26 4.72 -14.11
CA PHE A 38 15.41 5.62 -14.19
C PHE A 38 16.52 4.88 -14.96
N ALA A 39 17.16 5.57 -15.91
CA ALA A 39 18.37 5.05 -16.55
C ALA A 39 19.44 4.86 -15.47
N ALA A 40 20.11 3.71 -15.45
CA ALA A 40 21.29 3.52 -14.62
C ALA A 40 22.35 4.54 -15.09
N GLY A 41 22.69 5.52 -14.24
CA GLY A 41 23.82 6.39 -14.49
C GLY A 41 25.08 5.52 -14.57
N THR A 42 25.89 5.74 -15.61
CA THR A 42 27.19 5.07 -15.78
C THR A 42 28.09 5.37 -14.57
N ASP A 43 28.78 4.33 -14.09
CA ASP A 43 29.73 4.32 -12.97
C ASP A 43 29.19 4.55 -11.55
N THR A 44 28.05 3.93 -11.23
CA THR A 44 27.84 3.49 -9.84
C THR A 44 27.73 1.98 -9.83
N ILE A 45 28.71 1.30 -9.22
CA ILE A 45 28.56 -0.10 -8.80
C ILE A 45 27.24 -0.14 -8.01
N LEU A 46 26.21 -0.75 -8.61
CA LEU A 46 24.94 -0.95 -7.93
C LEU A 46 25.27 -1.73 -6.65
N PRO A 47 24.93 -1.21 -5.45
CA PRO A 47 25.01 -2.07 -4.29
C PRO A 47 24.10 -3.27 -4.60
N ARG A 48 24.65 -4.48 -4.42
CA ARG A 48 23.86 -5.72 -4.38
C ARG A 48 22.66 -5.48 -3.48
N ASN A 49 21.59 -6.26 -3.67
CA ASN A 49 20.47 -6.25 -2.74
C ASN A 49 21.02 -6.15 -1.30
N PRO A 50 20.78 -5.07 -0.54
CA PRO A 50 21.38 -4.90 0.78
C PRO A 50 20.86 -5.93 1.79
N PHE A 51 19.98 -6.83 1.33
CA PHE A 51 19.37 -7.93 2.05
C PHE A 51 19.68 -9.30 1.41
N GLU A 52 20.62 -9.40 0.46
CA GLU A 52 21.16 -10.70 0.04
C GLU A 52 22.06 -11.26 1.14
N PRO A 53 21.90 -12.52 1.57
CA PRO A 53 22.88 -13.17 2.42
C PRO A 53 24.15 -13.36 1.59
N ASP A 54 25.26 -12.75 2.04
CA ASP A 54 26.57 -12.93 1.39
C ASP A 54 26.89 -14.42 1.25
N THR A 55 27.38 -14.76 0.06
CA THR A 55 27.80 -16.12 -0.30
C THR A 55 28.82 -16.61 0.72
N LEU A 56 28.51 -17.76 1.32
CA LEU A 56 29.28 -18.44 2.35
C LEU A 56 30.76 -18.55 1.95
N LEU A 57 31.62 -17.76 2.59
CA LEU A 57 32.99 -18.19 2.86
C LEU A 57 32.91 -19.38 3.82
N PRO A 58 33.68 -20.46 3.61
CA PRO A 58 33.62 -21.63 4.48
C PRO A 58 33.88 -21.21 5.93
N LEU A 59 32.91 -21.51 6.79
CA LEU A 59 32.99 -21.24 8.22
C LEU A 59 34.22 -21.96 8.79
N GLN A 60 35.17 -21.19 9.29
CA GLN A 60 36.11 -21.67 10.28
C GLN A 60 35.40 -21.65 11.63
N ASP A 61 35.34 -22.82 12.26
CA ASP A 61 34.70 -23.02 13.57
C ASP A 61 35.49 -22.31 14.66
N THR A 62 35.06 -21.09 14.99
CA THR A 62 35.35 -20.47 16.28
C THR A 62 34.06 -20.50 17.12
N PRO A 63 34.09 -21.04 18.35
CA PRO A 63 32.91 -21.07 19.20
C PRO A 63 32.39 -19.65 19.46
N ARG A 64 31.21 -19.34 18.90
CA ARG A 64 30.53 -18.06 19.11
C ARG A 64 29.80 -18.11 20.44
N THR A 65 30.06 -17.12 21.28
CA THR A 65 29.25 -16.79 22.45
C THR A 65 27.77 -16.70 22.05
N PRO A 66 26.83 -17.27 22.82
CA PRO A 66 25.41 -17.18 22.48
C PRO A 66 24.98 -15.71 22.42
N PRO A 67 24.20 -15.31 21.39
CA PRO A 67 23.73 -13.94 21.24
C PRO A 67 22.77 -13.56 22.37
N SER A 68 22.81 -12.28 22.76
CA SER A 68 21.96 -11.73 23.82
C SER A 68 20.48 -11.73 23.44
N GLU A 69 19.59 -11.72 24.45
CA GLU A 69 18.13 -11.71 24.28
C GLU A 69 17.58 -10.55 23.42
N SER A 70 18.37 -9.47 23.23
CA SER A 70 18.00 -8.35 22.34
C SER A 70 17.98 -8.74 20.86
N ASP A 71 18.86 -9.65 20.43
CA ASP A 71 18.97 -10.08 19.03
C ASP A 71 17.89 -11.10 18.64
N ALA A 72 17.38 -11.85 19.61
CA ALA A 72 16.30 -12.81 19.38
C ALA A 72 14.95 -12.14 19.04
N ARG A 73 14.71 -10.90 19.50
CA ARG A 73 13.46 -10.15 19.25
C ARG A 73 13.34 -9.58 17.84
N LEU A 74 14.46 -9.41 17.13
CA LEU A 74 14.50 -8.97 15.73
C LEU A 74 14.08 -10.05 14.73
N LYS A 75 13.94 -11.32 15.15
CA LYS A 75 13.61 -12.45 14.26
C LYS A 75 12.25 -12.34 13.56
N ASN A 76 11.33 -11.50 14.04
CA ASN A 76 10.00 -11.27 13.45
C ASN A 76 9.82 -9.89 12.79
N GLY A 77 10.89 -9.10 12.64
CA GLY A 77 10.90 -7.80 11.92
C GLY A 77 10.14 -6.62 12.59
N GLY A 78 9.30 -6.88 13.60
CA GLY A 78 8.50 -5.86 14.28
C GLY A 78 8.95 -5.50 15.71
N PRO A 79 8.49 -4.36 16.25
CA PRO A 79 8.74 -3.99 17.64
C PRO A 79 8.02 -4.92 18.63
N GLY A 80 8.66 -5.22 19.76
CA GLY A 80 8.00 -5.87 20.89
C GLY A 80 6.90 -5.00 21.53
N LYS A 81 5.96 -5.61 22.27
CA LYS A 81 4.80 -4.92 22.87
C LYS A 81 5.17 -3.69 23.71
N GLU A 82 6.30 -3.77 24.42
CA GLU A 82 6.81 -2.69 25.29
C GLU A 82 7.93 -1.86 24.64
N CYS A 83 7.95 -1.76 23.31
CA CYS A 83 8.95 -0.98 22.58
C CYS A 83 9.10 0.46 23.13
N PRO A 84 10.31 0.91 23.55
CA PRO A 84 10.51 2.18 24.25
C PRO A 84 10.96 3.35 23.36
N HIS A 85 11.20 3.12 22.07
CA HIS A 85 11.94 4.06 21.20
C HIS A 85 11.29 5.43 20.98
N CYS A 86 10.00 5.59 21.28
CA CYS A 86 9.26 6.82 21.03
C CYS A 86 8.56 7.30 22.32
N PRO A 87 9.21 8.10 23.18
CA PRO A 87 8.68 8.46 24.50
C PRO A 87 7.25 9.05 24.47
N ARG A 88 6.95 9.92 23.50
CA ARG A 88 5.58 10.48 23.34
C ARG A 88 4.54 9.42 23.00
N LEU A 89 4.89 8.44 22.15
CA LEU A 89 4.00 7.33 21.81
C LEU A 89 3.89 6.32 22.95
N VAL A 90 4.96 6.14 23.74
CA VAL A 90 4.95 5.33 24.96
C VAL A 90 3.97 5.92 25.96
N ALA A 91 4.06 7.23 26.25
CA ALA A 91 3.15 7.93 27.13
C ALA A 91 1.70 7.83 26.64
N PHE A 92 1.45 8.09 25.36
CA PHE A 92 0.10 8.02 24.81
C PHE A 92 -0.50 6.60 24.82
N ARG A 93 0.33 5.56 24.66
CA ARG A 93 -0.13 4.18 24.87
C ARG A 93 -0.48 3.92 26.32
N ALA A 94 0.27 4.43 27.28
CA ALA A 94 -0.04 4.28 28.70
C ALA A 94 -1.38 4.93 29.04
N GLU A 95 -1.60 6.17 28.59
CA GLU A 95 -2.91 6.86 28.68
C GLU A 95 -4.03 6.04 28.04
N SER A 96 -3.77 5.45 26.86
CA SER A 96 -4.76 4.62 26.17
C SER A 96 -5.05 3.30 26.89
N ARG A 97 -4.07 2.71 27.60
CA ARG A 97 -4.24 1.51 28.44
C ARG A 97 -5.11 1.82 29.66
N GLU A 98 -4.92 2.98 30.26
CA GLU A 98 -5.75 3.44 31.38
C GLU A 98 -7.19 3.71 30.93
N ALA A 99 -7.37 4.42 29.81
CA ALA A 99 -8.70 4.73 29.29
C ALA A 99 -9.45 3.52 28.72
N HIS A 100 -8.72 2.57 28.14
CA HIS A 100 -9.26 1.43 27.41
C HIS A 100 -8.45 0.16 27.68
N PRO A 101 -8.55 -0.45 28.87
CA PRO A 101 -7.70 -1.58 29.27
C PRO A 101 -7.84 -2.82 28.37
N ASP A 102 -9.00 -3.03 27.75
CA ASP A 102 -9.28 -4.17 26.89
C ASP A 102 -8.79 -4.00 25.44
N TRP A 103 -8.21 -2.85 25.09
CA TRP A 103 -7.68 -2.58 23.76
C TRP A 103 -6.23 -3.06 23.60
N HIS A 104 -5.82 -3.32 22.36
CA HIS A 104 -4.45 -3.78 22.05
C HIS A 104 -3.35 -2.86 22.62
N ASN A 105 -3.47 -1.54 22.47
CA ASN A 105 -2.62 -0.51 23.10
C ASN A 105 -1.10 -0.82 23.12
N ALA A 106 -0.60 -1.35 22.02
CA ALA A 106 0.78 -1.72 21.82
C ALA A 106 1.17 -1.44 20.36
N PRO A 107 2.45 -1.55 19.98
CA PRO A 107 2.83 -1.51 18.58
C PRO A 107 2.02 -2.54 17.81
N VAL A 108 1.43 -2.13 16.70
CA VAL A 108 0.58 -2.99 15.88
C VAL A 108 1.50 -3.88 15.02
N PRO A 109 1.38 -5.21 15.13
CA PRO A 109 2.12 -6.14 14.29
C PRO A 109 1.70 -6.01 12.83
N SER A 110 2.56 -6.47 11.93
CA SER A 110 2.19 -6.61 10.52
C SER A 110 1.26 -7.81 10.35
N PHE A 111 0.40 -7.78 9.34
CA PHE A 111 -0.61 -8.80 9.07
C PHE A 111 -0.42 -9.39 7.67
N GLY A 112 -0.49 -10.73 7.52
CA GLY A 112 -0.21 -11.46 6.28
C GLY A 112 1.04 -12.36 6.39
N ALA A 113 1.37 -13.12 5.36
CA ALA A 113 2.53 -14.03 5.37
C ALA A 113 3.85 -13.32 5.03
N HIS A 114 4.98 -13.79 5.55
CA HIS A 114 6.32 -13.25 5.20
C HIS A 114 6.72 -13.57 3.76
N ASP A 115 6.20 -14.65 3.17
CA ASP A 115 6.44 -14.99 1.78
C ASP A 115 5.44 -14.34 0.81
N ALA A 116 4.67 -13.35 1.27
CA ALA A 116 3.84 -12.52 0.41
C ALA A 116 4.67 -11.76 -0.63
N LYS A 117 4.07 -11.51 -1.80
CA LYS A 117 4.69 -10.81 -2.92
C LYS A 117 4.45 -9.30 -2.90
N ALA A 118 3.40 -8.84 -2.21
CA ALA A 118 3.11 -7.43 -1.98
C ALA A 118 3.23 -7.03 -0.52
N LEU A 119 3.77 -5.84 -0.27
CA LEU A 119 3.73 -5.16 1.03
C LEU A 119 3.00 -3.81 0.90
N ILE A 120 1.91 -3.67 1.63
CA ILE A 120 1.16 -2.41 1.77
C ILE A 120 1.61 -1.71 3.04
N VAL A 121 2.00 -0.44 2.92
CA VAL A 121 2.55 0.37 4.02
C VAL A 121 1.65 1.57 4.26
N GLY A 122 1.00 1.59 5.43
CA GLY A 122 0.25 2.74 5.93
C GLY A 122 1.08 3.73 6.73
N LEU A 123 0.43 4.79 7.19
CA LEU A 123 1.03 5.82 8.03
C LEU A 123 1.32 5.29 9.45
N ALA A 124 0.26 5.01 10.20
CA ALA A 124 0.27 4.61 11.59
C ALA A 124 -1.12 4.05 11.99
N PRO A 125 -1.23 3.31 13.10
CA PRO A 125 -2.52 2.89 13.65
C PRO A 125 -3.46 4.06 13.93
N GLY A 126 -4.74 3.91 13.59
CA GLY A 126 -5.81 4.78 14.09
C GLY A 126 -6.24 4.38 15.51
N LEU A 127 -6.64 5.37 16.32
CA LEU A 127 -6.99 5.18 17.73
C LEU A 127 -8.09 4.12 17.96
N LYS A 128 -9.21 4.21 17.24
CA LYS A 128 -10.34 3.26 17.35
C LYS A 128 -10.22 2.06 16.39
N GLY A 129 -9.26 2.13 15.47
CA GLY A 129 -8.95 1.07 14.52
C GLY A 129 -7.88 0.15 15.08
N ALA A 130 -6.73 0.11 14.43
CA ALA A 130 -5.65 -0.82 14.75
C ALA A 130 -5.07 -0.70 16.18
N ASN A 131 -5.17 0.45 16.85
CA ASN A 131 -4.77 0.55 18.26
C ASN A 131 -5.73 -0.18 19.20
N ARG A 132 -7.01 -0.25 18.84
CA ARG A 132 -8.01 -1.05 19.54
C ARG A 132 -7.87 -2.52 19.17
N THR A 133 -7.81 -2.82 17.88
CA THR A 133 -7.97 -4.18 17.33
C THR A 133 -6.67 -4.96 17.21
N GLY A 134 -5.51 -4.31 17.25
CA GLY A 134 -4.21 -4.97 17.07
C GLY A 134 -3.92 -5.48 15.65
N ARG A 135 -4.81 -5.25 14.69
CA ARG A 135 -4.62 -5.59 13.27
C ARG A 135 -4.59 -4.31 12.42
N PRO A 136 -3.58 -4.11 11.54
CA PRO A 136 -3.52 -2.94 10.66
C PRO A 136 -4.84 -2.70 9.93
N PHE A 137 -5.24 -1.43 9.79
CA PHE A 137 -6.47 -1.03 9.08
C PHE A 137 -7.75 -1.74 9.54
N THR A 138 -7.82 -2.26 10.77
CA THR A 138 -9.01 -2.99 11.24
C THR A 138 -9.80 -2.20 12.27
N GLY A 139 -11.11 -2.08 12.07
CA GLY A 139 -12.00 -1.36 12.99
C GLY A 139 -12.13 0.14 12.72
N ASP A 140 -11.65 0.62 11.57
CA ASP A 140 -11.87 1.97 11.08
C ASP A 140 -12.24 1.97 9.59
N TYR A 141 -12.72 3.12 9.11
CA TYR A 141 -13.19 3.30 7.72
C TYR A 141 -12.10 3.03 6.67
N ALA A 142 -10.83 3.23 7.00
CA ALA A 142 -9.76 2.98 6.04
C ALA A 142 -9.65 1.47 5.73
N GLY A 143 -10.00 0.63 6.70
CA GLY A 143 -10.14 -0.81 6.56
C GLY A 143 -11.19 -1.25 5.57
N ASP A 144 -12.40 -0.68 5.66
CA ASP A 144 -13.53 -1.09 4.84
C ASP A 144 -13.19 -0.99 3.34
N LEU A 145 -12.61 0.14 2.93
CA LEU A 145 -12.17 0.35 1.55
C LEU A 145 -10.96 -0.51 1.18
N LEU A 146 -9.95 -0.60 2.06
CA LEU A 146 -8.73 -1.36 1.78
C LEU A 146 -9.04 -2.86 1.61
N TYR A 147 -9.64 -3.47 2.62
CA TYR A 147 -9.92 -4.91 2.61
C TYR A 147 -10.98 -5.29 1.59
N GLY A 148 -11.99 -4.43 1.36
CA GLY A 148 -12.96 -4.64 0.27
C GLY A 148 -12.28 -4.75 -1.10
N MET A 149 -11.34 -3.85 -1.41
CA MET A 149 -10.60 -3.91 -2.66
C MET A 149 -9.62 -5.08 -2.71
N LEU A 150 -8.94 -5.40 -1.62
CA LEU A 150 -8.07 -6.58 -1.59
C LEU A 150 -8.86 -7.87 -1.86
N GLY A 151 -10.05 -8.01 -1.28
CA GLY A 151 -10.94 -9.15 -1.54
C GLY A 151 -11.39 -9.21 -3.00
N LYS A 152 -11.81 -8.07 -3.56
CA LYS A 152 -12.21 -7.97 -4.98
C LYS A 152 -11.13 -8.44 -5.96
N TYR A 153 -9.85 -8.28 -5.63
CA TYR A 153 -8.71 -8.68 -6.47
C TYR A 153 -8.00 -9.96 -6.01
N GLY A 154 -8.63 -10.74 -5.12
CA GLY A 154 -8.10 -12.05 -4.70
C GLY A 154 -6.86 -11.99 -3.82
N PHE A 155 -6.67 -10.89 -3.08
CA PHE A 155 -5.61 -10.75 -2.06
C PHE A 155 -6.11 -11.10 -0.66
N THR A 156 -7.35 -11.56 -0.51
CA THR A 156 -7.88 -12.07 0.76
C THR A 156 -8.66 -13.35 0.59
N GLU A 157 -8.72 -14.14 1.67
CA GLU A 157 -9.65 -15.25 1.86
C GLU A 157 -10.50 -14.97 3.10
N GLY A 158 -11.82 -15.20 2.99
CA GLY A 158 -12.79 -14.87 4.02
C GLY A 158 -13.34 -13.45 3.92
N ASP A 159 -14.26 -13.11 4.82
CA ASP A 159 -14.93 -11.81 4.86
C ASP A 159 -14.29 -10.90 5.90
N TYR A 160 -13.97 -9.67 5.50
CA TYR A 160 -13.57 -8.65 6.47
C TYR A 160 -14.79 -8.19 7.27
N ARG A 161 -14.74 -8.32 8.60
CA ARG A 161 -15.83 -7.92 9.52
C ARG A 161 -15.36 -6.92 10.57
N ALA A 162 -14.29 -6.18 10.27
CA ALA A 162 -13.73 -5.16 11.15
C ALA A 162 -13.33 -5.67 12.56
N SER A 163 -13.02 -6.96 12.68
CA SER A 163 -12.56 -7.63 13.90
C SER A 163 -11.36 -8.52 13.59
N PRO A 164 -10.34 -8.58 14.47
CA PRO A 164 -9.19 -9.45 14.26
C PRO A 164 -9.54 -10.95 14.29
N GLU A 165 -10.70 -11.33 14.82
CA GLU A 165 -11.23 -12.69 14.90
C GLU A 165 -12.12 -13.09 13.71
N ASP A 166 -12.26 -12.25 12.69
CA ASP A 166 -13.17 -12.48 11.56
C ASP A 166 -12.75 -13.62 10.60
N GLY A 167 -11.60 -14.24 10.85
CA GLY A 167 -11.08 -15.34 10.03
C GLY A 167 -10.47 -14.89 8.69
N LEU A 168 -10.41 -13.58 8.44
CA LEU A 168 -9.78 -13.03 7.23
C LEU A 168 -8.31 -13.43 7.17
N ARG A 169 -7.86 -13.89 6.00
CA ARG A 169 -6.45 -14.12 5.68
C ARG A 169 -6.05 -13.28 4.48
N LEU A 170 -4.79 -12.85 4.43
CA LEU A 170 -4.23 -12.23 3.23
C LEU A 170 -3.57 -13.30 2.36
N VAL A 171 -3.76 -13.18 1.05
CA VAL A 171 -3.16 -14.03 0.01
C VAL A 171 -2.15 -13.20 -0.76
N ASP A 172 -0.89 -13.64 -0.81
CA ASP A 172 0.23 -12.97 -1.50
C ASP A 172 0.42 -11.47 -1.15
N CYS A 173 -0.22 -10.99 -0.09
CA CYS A 173 -0.16 -9.63 0.40
C CYS A 173 0.14 -9.60 1.91
N ARG A 174 0.87 -8.57 2.35
CA ARG A 174 1.13 -8.26 3.74
C ARG A 174 0.90 -6.77 3.97
N ILE A 175 0.41 -6.41 5.15
CA ILE A 175 0.08 -5.04 5.52
C ILE A 175 0.85 -4.63 6.77
N THR A 176 1.43 -3.43 6.75
CA THR A 176 2.14 -2.82 7.87
C THR A 176 1.96 -1.30 7.90
N ASN A 177 2.63 -0.62 8.84
CA ASN A 177 2.69 0.83 8.94
C ASN A 177 4.14 1.33 9.12
N ALA A 178 4.39 2.55 8.64
CA ALA A 178 5.65 3.26 8.84
C ALA A 178 5.93 3.55 10.33
N VAL A 179 4.90 3.91 11.09
CA VAL A 179 4.94 4.03 12.56
C VAL A 179 4.03 2.97 13.17
N ARG A 180 4.53 2.21 14.14
CA ARG A 180 3.83 1.03 14.67
C ARG A 180 2.90 1.32 15.84
N CYS A 181 3.05 2.45 16.53
CA CYS A 181 2.16 2.86 17.62
C CYS A 181 1.19 3.95 17.14
N VAL A 182 0.01 4.05 17.75
CA VAL A 182 -0.90 5.18 17.49
C VAL A 182 -0.26 6.50 17.93
N PRO A 183 -0.17 7.50 17.05
CA PRO A 183 0.26 8.83 17.43
C PRO A 183 -0.94 9.70 17.84
N PRO A 184 -0.80 10.56 18.87
CA PRO A 184 -1.79 11.58 19.18
C PRO A 184 -2.22 12.37 17.93
N GLY A 185 -3.54 12.50 17.74
CA GLY A 185 -4.13 13.19 16.58
C GLY A 185 -3.85 12.53 15.22
N ASN A 186 -3.43 11.26 15.19
CA ASN A 186 -2.96 10.54 13.99
C ASN A 186 -1.80 11.26 13.28
N LYS A 187 -0.96 11.98 14.03
CA LYS A 187 0.17 12.76 13.52
C LYS A 187 1.47 12.30 14.18
N PRO A 188 2.21 11.36 13.56
CA PRO A 188 3.53 11.02 14.04
C PRO A 188 4.52 12.14 13.73
N THR A 189 5.52 12.30 14.59
CA THR A 189 6.60 13.28 14.39
C THR A 189 7.70 12.71 13.49
N PRO A 190 8.55 13.57 12.89
CA PRO A 190 9.70 13.09 12.13
C PRO A 190 10.65 12.19 12.92
N SER A 191 10.84 12.43 14.23
CA SER A 191 11.67 11.57 15.08
C SER A 191 11.04 10.20 15.30
N GLU A 192 9.72 10.13 15.49
CA GLU A 192 9.00 8.85 15.63
C GLU A 192 9.05 8.02 14.35
N ILE A 193 8.90 8.67 13.19
CA ILE A 193 9.02 8.01 11.88
C ILE A 193 10.44 7.43 11.71
N ARG A 194 11.48 8.21 12.04
CA ARG A 194 12.87 7.72 11.99
C ARG A 194 13.10 6.56 12.96
N ALA A 195 12.63 6.67 14.19
CA ALA A 195 12.79 5.64 15.21
C ALA A 195 12.07 4.33 14.84
N CYS A 196 10.87 4.41 14.24
CA CYS A 196 10.17 3.22 13.75
C CYS A 196 10.73 2.67 12.42
N GLY A 197 11.49 3.47 11.68
CA GLY A 197 12.03 3.10 10.37
C GLY A 197 12.88 1.82 10.38
N GLN A 198 13.55 1.53 11.50
CA GLN A 198 14.29 0.26 11.69
C GLN A 198 13.39 -0.97 11.54
N PHE A 199 12.14 -0.91 12.03
CA PHE A 199 11.19 -2.01 11.95
C PHE A 199 10.61 -2.14 10.55
N LEU A 200 10.40 -1.03 9.83
CA LEU A 200 9.99 -1.10 8.42
C LEU A 200 11.11 -1.71 7.55
N LYS A 201 12.36 -1.34 7.80
CA LYS A 201 13.52 -1.92 7.11
C LYS A 201 13.62 -3.43 7.37
N ALA A 202 13.51 -3.85 8.63
CA ALA A 202 13.53 -5.26 9.00
C ALA A 202 12.34 -6.04 8.42
N GLU A 203 11.15 -5.42 8.38
CA GLU A 203 9.96 -6.01 7.75
C GLU A 203 10.17 -6.31 6.27
N ILE A 204 10.68 -5.34 5.50
CA ILE A 204 10.97 -5.49 4.07
C ILE A 204 12.03 -6.58 3.85
N ALA A 205 13.09 -6.57 4.67
CA ALA A 205 14.16 -7.57 4.59
C ALA A 205 13.67 -9.00 4.86
N ALA A 206 12.67 -9.15 5.73
CA ALA A 206 12.07 -10.42 6.10
C ALA A 206 11.09 -10.99 5.05
N MET A 207 10.95 -10.35 3.87
CA MET A 207 10.02 -10.78 2.82
C MET A 207 10.77 -11.27 1.56
N PRO A 208 11.19 -12.54 1.48
CA PRO A 208 12.07 -13.04 0.41
C PRO A 208 11.40 -13.08 -0.97
N LYS A 209 10.07 -13.17 -1.02
CA LYS A 209 9.29 -13.18 -2.27
C LYS A 209 8.72 -11.81 -2.63
N LEU A 210 9.08 -10.74 -1.92
CA LEU A 210 8.58 -9.40 -2.19
C LEU A 210 8.91 -9.00 -3.64
N ARG A 211 7.92 -8.44 -4.32
CA ARG A 211 8.00 -7.90 -5.69
C ARG A 211 7.39 -6.51 -5.79
N PHE A 212 6.38 -6.21 -4.97
CA PHE A 212 5.62 -4.97 -5.05
C PHE A 212 5.44 -4.30 -3.68
N LEU A 213 5.67 -2.99 -3.63
CA LEU A 213 5.44 -2.13 -2.47
C LEU A 213 4.36 -1.12 -2.79
N LEU A 214 3.36 -0.98 -1.92
CA LEU A 214 2.32 0.04 -2.04
C LEU A 214 2.34 0.95 -0.81
N ALA A 215 2.73 2.21 -0.98
CA ALA A 215 2.64 3.20 0.08
C ALA A 215 1.32 3.98 0.05
N LEU A 216 0.64 4.01 1.19
CA LEU A 216 -0.60 4.76 1.40
C LEU A 216 -0.30 6.10 2.07
N GLY A 217 -0.13 7.13 1.25
CA GLY A 217 0.15 8.51 1.66
C GLY A 217 1.64 8.88 1.68
N LEU A 218 1.91 10.19 1.72
CA LEU A 218 3.25 10.78 1.59
C LEU A 218 4.23 10.29 2.67
N VAL A 219 3.78 10.15 3.91
CA VAL A 219 4.66 9.71 5.00
C VAL A 219 5.10 8.26 4.81
N ALA A 220 4.17 7.36 4.50
CA ALA A 220 4.48 5.97 4.20
C ALA A 220 5.43 5.87 3.00
N HIS A 221 5.17 6.65 1.95
CA HIS A 221 6.01 6.72 0.77
C HIS A 221 7.45 7.12 1.12
N ASN A 222 7.62 8.20 1.89
CA ASN A 222 8.93 8.66 2.34
C ASN A 222 9.62 7.66 3.27
N ALA A 223 8.87 6.93 4.10
CA ALA A 223 9.41 5.91 4.99
C ALA A 223 9.93 4.70 4.21
N VAL A 224 9.24 4.27 3.15
CA VAL A 224 9.72 3.22 2.24
C VAL A 224 11.02 3.65 1.58
N LEU A 225 11.08 4.85 0.99
CA LEU A 225 12.32 5.35 0.38
C LEU A 225 13.47 5.41 1.40
N ALA A 226 13.21 5.86 2.62
CA ALA A 226 14.20 5.89 3.69
C ALA A 226 14.69 4.49 4.09
N ALA A 227 13.82 3.47 4.09
CA ALA A 227 14.20 2.08 4.37
C ALA A 227 15.19 1.52 3.34
N PHE A 228 15.11 1.99 2.09
CA PHE A 228 16.07 1.68 1.02
C PHE A 228 17.26 2.65 0.92
N GLY A 229 17.32 3.70 1.75
CA GLY A 229 18.35 4.74 1.64
C GLY A 229 18.25 5.60 0.38
N LEU A 230 17.08 5.66 -0.27
CA LEU A 230 16.87 6.37 -1.52
C LEU A 230 16.54 7.86 -1.29
N LYS A 231 17.04 8.72 -2.18
CA LYS A 231 16.67 10.14 -2.23
C LYS A 231 15.21 10.27 -2.67
N ARG A 232 14.52 11.32 -2.21
CA ARG A 232 13.10 11.56 -2.55
C ARG A 232 12.88 12.17 -3.93
N SER A 233 13.83 12.97 -4.42
CA SER A 233 13.67 13.72 -5.67
C SER A 233 13.39 12.86 -6.91
N PRO A 234 13.97 11.65 -7.09
CA PRO A 234 13.62 10.82 -8.24
C PRO A 234 12.22 10.20 -8.10
N TYR A 235 11.72 10.02 -6.89
CA TYR A 235 10.48 9.31 -6.60
C TYR A 235 9.45 10.27 -5.99
N PRO A 236 8.93 11.28 -6.71
CA PRO A 236 8.00 12.23 -6.12
C PRO A 236 6.66 11.58 -5.82
N PHE A 237 6.17 11.67 -4.58
CA PHE A 237 4.84 11.14 -4.24
C PHE A 237 3.73 11.70 -5.14
N ARG A 238 3.03 10.80 -5.84
CA ARG A 238 1.79 11.07 -6.58
C ARG A 238 0.91 9.83 -6.48
N HIS A 239 -0.41 10.03 -6.37
CA HIS A 239 -1.33 8.89 -6.46
C HIS A 239 -1.23 8.25 -7.86
N GLY A 240 -1.17 6.92 -7.90
CA GLY A 240 -1.02 6.15 -9.12
C GLY A 240 0.41 6.09 -9.66
N ALA A 241 1.39 6.75 -9.03
CA ALA A 241 2.77 6.62 -9.47
C ALA A 241 3.32 5.22 -9.13
N CYS A 242 4.05 4.63 -10.05
CA CYS A 242 4.76 3.36 -9.89
C CYS A 242 6.20 3.49 -10.40
N TYR A 243 7.16 3.08 -9.58
CA TYR A 243 8.58 3.23 -9.81
C TYR A 243 9.28 1.87 -9.79
N ALA A 244 10.24 1.67 -10.69
CA ALA A 244 11.21 0.59 -10.52
C ALA A 244 12.29 1.05 -9.53
N LEU A 245 12.48 0.29 -8.46
CA LEU A 245 13.58 0.48 -7.52
C LEU A 245 14.87 -0.17 -8.05
N PRO A 246 16.06 0.27 -7.61
CA PRO A 246 17.33 -0.27 -8.10
C PRO A 246 17.51 -1.78 -7.89
N ASN A 247 16.83 -2.36 -6.90
CA ASN A 247 16.85 -3.79 -6.61
C ASN A 247 15.78 -4.59 -7.37
N GLY A 248 15.10 -4.00 -8.35
CA GLY A 248 14.09 -4.66 -9.18
C GLY A 248 12.68 -4.71 -8.59
N LEU A 249 12.47 -4.23 -7.35
CA LEU A 249 11.12 -4.11 -6.79
C LEU A 249 10.33 -3.01 -7.49
N LEU A 250 9.02 -3.20 -7.61
CA LEU A 250 8.09 -2.14 -7.99
C LEU A 250 7.60 -1.41 -6.74
N PHE A 251 7.57 -0.09 -6.80
CA PHE A 251 7.14 0.77 -5.71
C PHE A 251 6.06 1.74 -6.19
N ALA A 252 4.83 1.52 -5.74
CA ALA A 252 3.68 2.35 -6.06
C ALA A 252 3.25 3.23 -4.88
N SER A 253 2.54 4.30 -5.21
CA SER A 253 2.03 5.28 -4.26
C SER A 253 0.56 5.57 -4.50
N SER A 254 -0.19 5.69 -3.41
CA SER A 254 -1.58 6.12 -3.43
C SER A 254 -1.83 7.18 -2.36
N TYR A 255 -2.85 8.02 -2.54
CA TYR A 255 -3.41 8.73 -1.39
C TYR A 255 -3.91 7.71 -0.36
N HIS A 256 -3.87 8.10 0.92
CA HIS A 256 -4.33 7.23 1.98
C HIS A 256 -5.85 7.03 1.87
N CYS A 257 -6.34 5.81 2.07
CA CYS A 257 -7.77 5.44 2.11
C CYS A 257 -8.51 5.98 3.36
N SER A 258 -8.06 7.09 3.94
CA SER A 258 -8.71 7.70 5.12
C SER A 258 -10.07 8.25 4.75
N ARG A 259 -11.01 8.24 5.71
CA ARG A 259 -12.33 8.88 5.57
C ARG A 259 -12.26 10.34 5.12
N TYR A 260 -11.24 11.08 5.53
CA TYR A 260 -11.06 12.46 5.09
C TYR A 260 -10.84 12.55 3.57
N ASN A 261 -9.94 11.73 3.01
CA ASN A 261 -9.65 11.74 1.57
C ASN A 261 -10.83 11.24 0.74
N THR A 262 -11.59 10.27 1.25
CA THR A 262 -12.76 9.75 0.53
C THR A 262 -13.93 10.72 0.57
N ASN A 263 -14.23 11.31 1.74
CA ASN A 263 -15.30 12.31 1.86
C ASN A 263 -15.04 13.60 1.08
N THR A 264 -13.77 13.99 0.91
CA THR A 264 -13.39 15.19 0.15
C THR A 264 -13.21 14.93 -1.34
N GLY A 265 -13.36 13.68 -1.80
CA GLY A 265 -13.12 13.30 -3.19
C GLY A 265 -11.64 13.33 -3.61
N ARG A 266 -10.70 13.58 -2.68
CA ARG A 266 -9.26 13.51 -2.95
C ARG A 266 -8.83 12.10 -3.37
N LEU A 267 -9.52 11.09 -2.85
CA LEU A 267 -9.42 9.71 -3.29
C LEU A 267 -10.83 9.17 -3.48
N THR A 268 -11.17 8.73 -4.69
CA THR A 268 -12.41 7.99 -4.92
C THR A 268 -12.17 6.49 -4.82
N GLU A 269 -13.25 5.72 -4.69
CA GLU A 269 -13.20 4.26 -4.71
C GLU A 269 -12.58 3.74 -6.02
N VAL A 270 -12.99 4.30 -7.17
CA VAL A 270 -12.44 3.95 -8.50
C VAL A 270 -10.94 4.20 -8.58
N MET A 271 -10.47 5.37 -8.08
CA MET A 271 -9.04 5.68 -8.04
C MET A 271 -8.26 4.69 -7.17
N PHE A 272 -8.83 4.26 -6.04
CA PHE A 272 -8.18 3.31 -5.17
C PHE A 272 -8.19 1.89 -5.77
N GLU A 273 -9.30 1.49 -6.38
CA GLU A 273 -9.45 0.27 -7.16
C GLU A 273 -8.38 0.16 -8.25
N ASP A 274 -8.14 1.25 -9.01
CA ASP A 274 -7.13 1.28 -10.06
C ASP A 274 -5.73 0.92 -9.55
N VAL A 275 -5.36 1.38 -8.35
CA VAL A 275 -4.07 1.05 -7.72
C VAL A 275 -3.99 -0.43 -7.35
N ILE A 276 -5.06 -1.01 -6.81
CA ILE A 276 -5.08 -2.43 -6.42
C ILE A 276 -5.11 -3.34 -7.65
N ARG A 277 -5.86 -2.95 -8.68
CA ARG A 277 -5.87 -3.60 -9.99
C ARG A 277 -4.48 -3.62 -10.62
N GLU A 278 -3.78 -2.50 -10.59
CA GLU A 278 -2.40 -2.43 -11.11
C GLU A 278 -1.47 -3.33 -10.30
N MET A 279 -1.55 -3.30 -8.97
CA MET A 279 -0.77 -4.20 -8.11
C MET A 279 -1.00 -5.66 -8.50
N ARG A 280 -2.24 -6.06 -8.80
CA ARG A 280 -2.56 -7.40 -9.29
C ARG A 280 -1.91 -7.68 -10.65
N ALA A 281 -2.06 -6.79 -11.63
CA ALA A 281 -1.50 -6.97 -12.96
C ALA A 281 0.04 -7.12 -12.93
N GLN A 282 0.72 -6.37 -12.08
CA GLN A 282 2.19 -6.44 -11.96
C GLN A 282 2.69 -7.70 -11.25
N LEU A 283 1.90 -8.29 -10.37
CA LEU A 283 2.26 -9.52 -9.66
C LEU A 283 1.98 -10.79 -10.47
N TYR A 284 1.03 -10.74 -11.40
CA TYR A 284 0.59 -11.86 -12.24
C TYR A 284 0.37 -11.38 -13.68
N PRO A 285 1.47 -11.07 -14.41
CA PRO A 285 1.42 -10.63 -15.79
C PRO A 285 1.01 -11.73 -16.76
#